data_AF-A0A2H1KPD6-F1
#
_entry.id   AF-A0A2H1KPD6-F1
#
_cell.length_a   1.000
_cell.length_b   1.000
_cell.length_c   1.000
_cell.angle_alpha   90.00
_cell.angle_beta   90.00
_cell.angle_gamma   90.00
#
_symmetry.space_group_name_H-M   'P 1'
#
loop_
_entity.id
_entity.type
_entity.pdbx_description
1 polymer ?
#
loop_
_entity_poly.entity_id
_entity_poly.type
_entity_poly.pdbx_seq_one_letter_code
_entity_poly.pdbx_strand_id
1 'polypeptide(L)'
;MASLGFIGRDEVAALMDITPGRVSQLQTEDPQFPQPSFSIGKTRVWRKDAIVAYQRGRKGRTTLSLHSIQAPTSPLPRVLDQIVTLTMEPGLIRSVEIYVRVWRGQTTVALIEELDSSLSIGLTNRIEYYTSQLVRLFPQILSEDVCWIHSHRSSPTATQPTIELVNVVLEREPNDTLSNPQWVYFDGFEPLATVIGDPEVELYPAGTLTQTNIRQFQRNGGPIEVIANEEKIAQRMETIRIFQNAPLSDTDKATALDYLVTGLQLVDDNARTELSTAFWQYEEHRRQDSGDFTPRWAVIRNERRLTDDERTTIQTLSLPYTPNARKEPFDRDRLISLLHALHDWSEDIDDYADHPNPDLYGQVKNLAAALPTFIADDELKTKARRIVEDMSRPFITRFSKNLAHVRQYLDDAGEMVPRARPDQQREQRMLAKEVAYSRADDEAYFGFDRFGNHLGQSLESHSCSDEGNIAVLWPREPSPVSIADYILICGSHDTLAFIANPDQTLRGLLPRVETPSSVGWTTGYGGTGPVDLVDAVCNVLTSSGLRPNTQQIRNAIIPNSTPETVWLKVEDIVNR
;
A
#
# COMPACT_ATOMS: atom_id res chain seq x y z
N MET A 1 -17.99 -55.69 32.00
CA MET A 1 -17.77 -55.45 30.56
C MET A 1 -17.27 -54.01 30.25
N ALA A 2 -16.63 -53.31 31.21
CA ALA A 2 -16.20 -51.93 31.04
C ALA A 2 -14.79 -51.73 30.42
N SER A 3 -14.22 -52.72 29.72
CA SER A 3 -12.81 -52.67 29.29
C SER A 3 -12.56 -52.85 27.79
N LEU A 4 -13.58 -52.76 26.92
CA LEU A 4 -13.41 -52.92 25.47
C LEU A 4 -13.75 -51.65 24.66
N GLY A 5 -14.04 -50.52 25.31
CA GLY A 5 -14.29 -49.25 24.62
C GLY A 5 -15.57 -49.21 23.79
N PHE A 6 -16.50 -50.15 24.01
CA PHE A 6 -17.80 -50.19 23.36
C PHE A 6 -18.89 -49.65 24.28
N ILE A 7 -19.82 -48.89 23.73
CA ILE A 7 -20.92 -48.24 24.46
C ILE A 7 -22.26 -48.54 23.80
N GLY A 8 -23.28 -48.74 24.64
CA GLY A 8 -24.67 -48.94 24.22
C GLY A 8 -25.36 -47.63 23.84
N ARG A 9 -26.57 -47.71 23.30
CA ARG A 9 -27.34 -46.55 22.82
C ARG A 9 -27.54 -45.48 23.88
N ASP A 10 -27.85 -45.88 25.11
CA ASP A 10 -28.13 -44.94 26.20
C ASP A 10 -26.84 -44.24 26.68
N GLU A 11 -25.69 -44.93 26.60
CA GLU A 11 -24.37 -44.35 26.85
C GLU A 11 -23.92 -43.41 25.72
N VAL A 12 -24.24 -43.73 24.46
CA VAL A 12 -24.05 -42.82 23.31
C VAL A 12 -24.90 -41.56 23.50
N ALA A 13 -26.16 -41.72 23.90
CA ALA A 13 -27.08 -40.62 24.17
C ALA A 13 -26.55 -39.71 25.28
N ALA A 14 -26.10 -40.29 26.40
CA ALA A 14 -25.49 -39.56 27.51
C ALA A 14 -24.18 -38.87 27.09
N LEU A 15 -23.32 -39.54 26.31
CA LEU A 15 -22.06 -38.96 25.83
C LEU A 15 -22.31 -37.76 24.90
N MET A 16 -23.34 -37.84 24.06
CA MET A 16 -23.71 -36.83 23.08
C MET A 16 -24.62 -35.71 23.63
N ASP A 17 -25.08 -35.83 24.87
CA ASP A 17 -26.08 -34.96 25.50
C ASP A 17 -27.40 -34.86 24.70
N ILE A 18 -27.90 -36.03 24.27
CA ILE A 18 -29.16 -36.17 23.50
C ILE A 18 -30.00 -37.32 24.04
N THR A 19 -31.23 -37.46 23.55
CA THR A 19 -32.09 -38.60 23.92
C THR A 19 -31.69 -39.88 23.16
N PRO A 20 -31.91 -41.08 23.73
CA PRO A 20 -31.68 -42.36 23.01
C PRO A 20 -32.49 -42.49 21.71
N GLY A 21 -33.67 -41.85 21.65
CA GLY A 21 -34.46 -41.74 20.42
C GLY A 21 -33.73 -40.95 19.33
N ARG A 22 -33.08 -39.83 19.71
CA ARG A 22 -32.30 -39.00 18.78
C ARG A 22 -31.11 -39.76 18.19
N VAL A 23 -30.44 -40.61 18.96
CA VAL A 23 -29.37 -41.49 18.45
C VAL A 23 -29.87 -42.35 17.27
N SER A 24 -31.10 -42.87 17.35
CA SER A 24 -31.69 -43.70 16.29
C SER A 24 -32.07 -42.87 15.04
N GLN A 25 -32.53 -41.64 15.25
CA GLN A 25 -32.80 -40.68 14.16
C GLN A 25 -31.51 -40.27 13.43
N LEU A 26 -30.44 -39.97 14.17
CA LEU A 26 -29.15 -39.56 13.60
C LEU A 26 -28.55 -40.62 12.67
N GLN A 27 -28.73 -41.91 12.96
CA GLN A 27 -28.31 -42.99 12.07
C GLN A 27 -29.00 -42.97 10.69
N THR A 28 -30.18 -42.36 10.62
CA THR A 28 -31.00 -42.30 9.41
C THR A 28 -30.85 -40.95 8.71
N GLU A 29 -30.75 -39.86 9.48
CA GLU A 29 -30.71 -38.48 8.99
C GLU A 29 -29.31 -37.99 8.63
N ASP A 30 -28.26 -38.50 9.28
CA ASP A 30 -26.89 -38.04 9.09
C ASP A 30 -25.99 -39.18 8.57
N PRO A 31 -25.60 -39.16 7.28
CA PRO A 31 -24.73 -40.16 6.67
C PRO A 31 -23.36 -40.30 7.35
N GLN A 32 -22.90 -39.28 8.08
CA GLN A 32 -21.62 -39.28 8.79
C GLN A 32 -21.72 -39.89 10.20
N PHE A 33 -22.92 -40.19 10.70
CA PHE A 33 -23.08 -40.82 12.02
C PHE A 33 -22.45 -42.22 12.05
N PRO A 34 -21.61 -42.54 13.05
CA PRO A 34 -20.95 -43.84 13.14
C PRO A 34 -21.93 -45.01 13.12
N GLN A 35 -21.68 -45.97 12.22
CA GLN A 35 -22.45 -47.21 12.20
C GLN A 35 -22.14 -48.04 13.45
N PRO A 36 -23.10 -48.82 13.96
CA PRO A 36 -22.86 -49.72 15.08
C PRO A 36 -21.78 -50.71 14.71
N SER A 37 -20.82 -50.93 15.61
CA SER A 37 -19.72 -51.87 15.36
C SER A 37 -20.21 -53.32 15.36
N PHE A 38 -21.23 -53.61 16.16
CA PHE A 38 -21.96 -54.88 16.14
C PHE A 38 -23.29 -54.74 16.90
N SER A 39 -24.11 -55.80 16.86
CA SER A 39 -25.36 -55.89 17.61
C SER A 39 -25.34 -57.11 18.53
N ILE A 40 -25.77 -56.95 19.78
CA ILE A 40 -26.00 -58.03 20.74
C ILE A 40 -27.52 -58.12 20.96
N GLY A 41 -28.16 -59.09 20.30
CA GLY A 41 -29.63 -59.18 20.25
C GLY A 41 -30.23 -57.97 19.53
N LYS A 42 -31.15 -57.25 20.20
CA LYS A 42 -31.74 -56.00 19.69
C LYS A 42 -30.91 -54.75 20.03
N THR A 43 -29.84 -54.91 20.82
CA THR A 43 -29.02 -53.79 21.29
C THR A 43 -27.87 -53.55 20.32
N ARG A 44 -27.86 -52.35 19.72
CA ARG A 44 -26.74 -51.86 18.90
C ARG A 44 -25.65 -51.31 19.81
N VAL A 45 -24.40 -51.54 19.44
CA VAL A 45 -23.23 -51.14 20.22
C VAL A 45 -22.24 -50.41 19.32
N TRP A 46 -21.71 -49.30 19.79
CA TRP A 46 -20.75 -48.46 19.07
C TRP A 46 -19.40 -48.47 19.77
N ARG A 47 -18.33 -48.22 19.02
CA ARG A 47 -17.08 -47.82 19.68
C ARG A 47 -17.22 -46.41 20.22
N LYS A 48 -16.80 -46.21 21.47
CA LYS A 48 -16.82 -44.93 22.18
C LYS A 48 -16.01 -43.87 21.46
N ASP A 49 -14.82 -44.23 20.96
CA ASP A 49 -13.93 -43.32 20.24
C ASP A 49 -14.55 -42.80 18.93
N ALA A 50 -15.25 -43.64 18.16
CA ALA A 50 -15.95 -43.23 16.94
C ALA A 50 -17.07 -42.21 17.24
N ILE A 51 -17.80 -42.41 18.34
CA ILE A 51 -18.86 -41.48 18.76
C ILE A 51 -18.28 -40.17 19.31
N VAL A 52 -17.20 -40.23 20.08
CA VAL A 52 -16.46 -39.03 20.52
C VAL A 52 -15.94 -38.25 19.31
N ALA A 53 -15.36 -38.92 18.31
CA ALA A 53 -14.87 -38.29 17.09
C ALA A 53 -16.01 -37.62 16.30
N TYR A 54 -17.14 -38.31 16.15
CA TYR A 54 -18.32 -37.75 15.49
C TYR A 54 -18.92 -36.56 16.24
N GLN A 55 -19.04 -36.63 17.56
CA GLN A 55 -19.51 -35.51 18.39
C GLN A 55 -18.58 -34.30 18.29
N ARG A 56 -17.26 -34.52 18.29
CA ARG A 56 -16.25 -33.49 18.03
C ARG A 56 -16.32 -32.92 16.61
N GLY A 57 -16.88 -33.66 15.65
CA GLY A 57 -17.12 -33.16 14.28
C GLY A 57 -18.34 -32.24 14.17
N ARG A 58 -19.34 -32.35 15.07
CA ARG A 58 -20.59 -31.56 15.03
C ARG A 58 -20.62 -30.35 15.94
N LYS A 59 -19.90 -30.36 17.06
CA LYS A 59 -19.67 -29.14 17.82
C LYS A 59 -18.70 -28.32 16.98
N GLY A 60 -19.15 -27.18 16.43
CA GLY A 60 -18.31 -26.28 15.63
C GLY A 60 -16.93 -26.20 16.26
N ARG A 61 -15.91 -26.65 15.52
CA ARG A 61 -14.58 -26.88 16.06
C ARG A 61 -13.90 -25.53 16.16
N THR A 62 -14.02 -24.87 17.30
CA THR A 62 -13.24 -23.67 17.58
C THR A 62 -11.80 -24.07 17.92
N THR A 63 -10.82 -23.31 17.45
CA THR A 63 -9.43 -23.42 17.91
C THR A 63 -9.35 -23.08 19.41
N LEU A 64 -8.25 -23.45 20.07
CA LEU A 64 -8.15 -23.30 21.52
C LEU A 64 -7.90 -21.85 21.94
N SER A 65 -8.60 -21.43 23.00
CA SER A 65 -8.28 -20.19 23.70
C SER A 65 -7.07 -20.39 24.62
N LEU A 66 -6.19 -19.40 24.70
CA LEU A 66 -5.01 -19.44 25.57
C LEU A 66 -5.40 -19.70 27.05
N HIS A 67 -6.51 -19.12 27.50
CA HIS A 67 -7.04 -19.32 28.86
C HIS A 67 -7.54 -20.75 29.17
N SER A 68 -7.82 -21.53 28.14
CA SER A 68 -8.30 -22.91 28.30
C SER A 68 -7.17 -23.92 28.47
N ILE A 69 -5.91 -23.50 28.25
CA ILE A 69 -4.76 -24.38 28.31
C ILE A 69 -4.18 -24.38 29.73
N GLN A 70 -4.03 -25.56 30.30
CA GLN A 70 -3.35 -25.74 31.58
C GLN A 70 -1.83 -25.63 31.39
N ALA A 71 -1.17 -24.93 32.31
CA ALA A 71 0.29 -24.85 32.33
C ALA A 71 0.89 -26.27 32.41
N PRO A 72 1.86 -26.61 31.55
CA PRO A 72 2.47 -27.93 31.54
C PRO A 72 3.41 -28.09 32.74
N THR A 73 3.67 -29.33 33.14
CA THR A 73 4.62 -29.64 34.23
C THR A 73 6.09 -29.52 33.82
N SER A 74 6.36 -29.40 32.53
CA SER A 74 7.68 -29.19 31.93
C SER A 74 7.54 -28.37 30.64
N PRO A 75 8.59 -27.63 30.22
CA PRO A 75 8.56 -26.89 28.96
C PRO A 75 8.14 -27.77 27.78
N LEU A 76 7.23 -27.27 26.95
CA LEU A 76 6.79 -27.95 25.75
C LEU A 76 7.92 -27.97 24.71
N PRO A 77 8.16 -29.09 24.01
CA PRO A 77 9.14 -29.13 22.93
C PRO A 77 8.68 -28.24 21.77
N ARG A 78 9.60 -27.40 21.29
CA ARG A 78 9.43 -26.64 20.04
C ARG A 78 9.60 -27.60 18.86
N VAL A 79 8.54 -27.82 18.10
CA VAL A 79 8.47 -28.77 16.97
C VAL A 79 8.52 -28.09 15.61
N LEU A 80 8.30 -26.77 15.57
CA LEU A 80 8.45 -25.95 14.37
C LEU A 80 9.08 -24.62 14.75
N ASP A 81 10.08 -24.20 13.98
CA ASP A 81 10.78 -22.94 14.17
C ASP A 81 11.39 -22.50 12.83
N GLN A 82 10.61 -21.80 12.02
CA GLN A 82 11.03 -21.46 10.66
C GLN A 82 10.27 -20.27 10.08
N ILE A 83 10.86 -19.69 9.02
CA ILE A 83 10.23 -18.67 8.20
C ILE A 83 9.51 -19.36 7.04
N VAL A 84 8.25 -19.00 6.83
CA VAL A 84 7.37 -19.57 5.80
C VAL A 84 6.93 -18.44 4.87
N THR A 85 7.06 -18.66 3.57
CA THR A 85 6.56 -17.73 2.55
C THR A 85 5.16 -18.17 2.11
N LEU A 86 4.16 -17.33 2.31
CA LEU A 86 2.77 -17.55 1.90
C LEU A 86 2.43 -16.70 0.68
N THR A 87 2.02 -17.32 -0.43
CA THR A 87 1.49 -16.61 -1.61
C THR A 87 0.02 -16.29 -1.36
N MET A 88 -0.40 -15.03 -1.43
CA MET A 88 -1.73 -14.62 -0.99
C MET A 88 -2.87 -14.93 -1.97
N GLU A 89 -2.62 -14.85 -3.28
CA GLU A 89 -3.60 -15.25 -4.31
C GLU A 89 -2.88 -15.75 -5.58
N PRO A 90 -3.46 -16.70 -6.33
CA PRO A 90 -2.98 -17.05 -7.66
C PRO A 90 -3.20 -15.88 -8.63
N GLY A 91 -2.15 -15.15 -8.99
CA GLY A 91 -2.19 -14.07 -9.98
C GLY A 91 -1.76 -12.70 -9.46
N LEU A 92 -1.81 -12.48 -8.14
CA LEU A 92 -1.21 -11.33 -7.50
C LEU A 92 0.14 -11.76 -6.92
N ILE A 93 1.25 -11.22 -7.44
CA ILE A 93 2.63 -11.49 -6.99
C ILE A 93 2.86 -10.81 -5.63
N ARG A 94 2.08 -11.17 -4.61
CA ARG A 94 2.28 -10.74 -3.23
C ARG A 94 2.48 -11.98 -2.38
N SER A 95 3.74 -12.29 -2.12
CA SER A 95 4.17 -13.24 -1.11
C SER A 95 4.42 -12.51 0.21
N VAL A 96 3.98 -13.10 1.32
CA VAL A 96 4.27 -12.61 2.67
C VAL A 96 5.16 -13.62 3.36
N GLU A 97 6.23 -13.16 4.02
CA GLU A 97 7.05 -14.01 4.88
C GLU A 97 6.54 -13.91 6.32
N ILE A 98 6.30 -15.05 6.94
CA ILE A 98 5.89 -15.16 8.35
C ILE A 98 6.85 -16.06 9.13
N TYR A 99 7.17 -15.68 10.36
CA TYR A 99 7.94 -16.50 11.29
C TYR A 99 6.95 -17.33 12.12
N VAL A 100 7.12 -18.66 12.08
CA VAL A 100 6.20 -19.60 12.71
C VAL A 100 6.95 -20.44 13.73
N ARG A 101 6.50 -20.35 14.98
CA ARG A 101 7.01 -21.13 16.10
C ARG A 101 5.89 -21.96 16.69
N VAL A 102 6.11 -23.26 16.84
CA VAL A 102 5.09 -24.20 17.33
C VAL A 102 5.65 -25.06 18.45
N TRP A 103 4.91 -25.11 19.55
CA TRP A 103 5.17 -25.96 20.70
C TRP A 103 4.09 -27.03 20.80
N ARG A 104 4.48 -28.28 21.07
CA ARG A 104 3.55 -29.42 21.08
C ARG A 104 3.56 -30.15 22.41
N GLY A 105 2.42 -30.16 23.08
CA GLY A 105 2.15 -30.97 24.27
C GLY A 105 0.88 -31.79 24.11
N GLN A 106 0.02 -31.79 25.14
CA GLN A 106 -1.37 -32.25 25.02
C GLN A 106 -2.19 -31.33 24.11
N THR A 107 -1.84 -30.04 24.09
CA THR A 107 -2.35 -29.02 23.17
C THR A 107 -1.19 -28.50 22.32
N THR A 108 -1.52 -27.97 21.14
CA THR A 108 -0.53 -27.33 20.26
C THR A 108 -0.66 -25.82 20.38
N VAL A 109 0.46 -25.12 20.54
CA VAL A 109 0.49 -23.65 20.60
C VAL A 109 1.32 -23.16 19.42
N ALA A 110 0.75 -22.28 18.60
CA ALA A 110 1.39 -21.74 17.42
C ALA A 110 1.45 -20.21 17.50
N LEU A 111 2.67 -19.66 17.53
CA LEU A 111 2.95 -18.24 17.42
C LEU A 111 3.33 -17.91 15.97
N ILE A 112 2.61 -16.98 15.37
CA ILE A 112 2.84 -16.48 14.02
C ILE A 112 3.19 -15.00 14.09
N GLU A 113 4.23 -14.58 13.39
CA GLU A 113 4.64 -13.18 13.34
C GLU A 113 5.01 -12.79 11.91
N GLU A 114 4.49 -11.67 11.42
CA GLU A 114 4.82 -11.16 10.08
C GLU A 114 6.21 -10.53 10.09
N LEU A 115 7.06 -10.92 9.13
CA LEU A 115 8.35 -10.27 8.95
C LEU A 115 8.14 -8.88 8.35
N ASP A 116 8.94 -7.93 8.81
CA ASP A 116 9.08 -6.62 8.17
C ASP A 116 7.81 -5.74 8.07
N SER A 117 6.80 -6.00 8.89
CA SER A 117 5.65 -5.10 8.98
C SER A 117 5.98 -3.94 9.92
N SER A 118 6.25 -2.74 9.38
CA SER A 118 6.22 -1.49 10.16
C SER A 118 4.84 -1.25 10.80
N LEU A 119 3.81 -1.98 10.35
CA LEU A 119 2.46 -2.06 10.92
C LEU A 119 1.97 -3.52 10.86
N SER A 120 1.88 -4.20 11.99
CA SER A 120 1.37 -5.60 12.11
C SER A 120 -0.13 -5.78 11.83
N ILE A 121 -0.74 -4.77 11.19
CA ILE A 121 -2.15 -4.72 10.78
C ILE A 121 -2.44 -5.75 9.67
N GLY A 122 -1.43 -6.08 8.85
CA GLY A 122 -1.55 -7.07 7.76
C GLY A 122 -1.99 -8.44 8.25
N LEU A 123 -1.38 -8.92 9.35
CA LEU A 123 -1.65 -10.21 9.95
C LEU A 123 -3.06 -10.30 10.54
N THR A 124 -3.50 -9.29 11.30
CA THR A 124 -4.85 -9.29 11.89
C THR A 124 -5.94 -9.40 10.83
N ASN A 125 -5.81 -8.66 9.71
CA ASN A 125 -6.80 -8.66 8.64
C ASN A 125 -6.84 -9.97 7.82
N ARG A 126 -5.84 -10.84 7.96
CA ARG A 126 -5.62 -12.00 7.09
C ARG A 126 -5.35 -13.30 7.85
N ILE A 127 -5.65 -13.34 9.16
CA ILE A 127 -5.32 -14.48 10.01
C ILE A 127 -5.96 -15.79 9.55
N GLU A 128 -7.21 -15.75 9.08
CA GLU A 128 -7.96 -16.92 8.59
C GLU A 128 -7.20 -17.56 7.42
N TYR A 129 -6.68 -16.73 6.52
CA TYR A 129 -5.87 -17.16 5.39
C TYR A 129 -4.55 -17.78 5.85
N TYR A 130 -3.80 -17.10 6.72
CA TYR A 130 -2.49 -17.58 7.18
C TYR A 130 -2.60 -18.90 7.94
N THR A 131 -3.52 -18.99 8.89
CA THR A 131 -3.75 -20.21 9.67
C THR A 131 -4.19 -21.37 8.77
N SER A 132 -5.11 -21.14 7.82
CA SER A 132 -5.54 -22.16 6.85
C SER A 132 -4.39 -22.66 5.96
N GLN A 133 -3.52 -21.77 5.48
CA GLN A 133 -2.35 -22.17 4.68
C GLN A 133 -1.32 -22.93 5.53
N LEU A 134 -1.08 -22.52 6.76
CA LEU A 134 -0.16 -23.22 7.66
C LEU A 134 -0.64 -24.62 8.02
N VAL A 135 -1.95 -24.81 8.26
CA VAL A 135 -2.53 -26.15 8.47
C VAL A 135 -2.30 -27.04 7.24
N ARG A 136 -2.42 -26.50 6.02
CA ARG A 136 -2.13 -27.24 4.78
C ARG A 136 -0.65 -27.60 4.61
N LEU A 137 0.24 -26.69 5.00
CA LEU A 137 1.69 -26.91 4.91
C LEU A 137 2.21 -27.87 5.98
N PHE A 138 1.64 -27.84 7.20
CA PHE A 138 2.10 -28.63 8.34
C PHE A 138 0.97 -29.45 9.01
N PRO A 139 0.22 -30.30 8.27
CA PRO A 139 -0.99 -30.95 8.77
C PRO A 139 -0.72 -31.92 9.93
N GLN A 140 0.49 -32.46 10.04
CA GLN A 140 0.89 -33.38 11.12
C GLN A 140 1.25 -32.67 12.43
N ILE A 141 1.51 -31.36 12.36
CA ILE A 141 1.93 -30.52 13.48
C ILE A 141 0.76 -29.64 13.92
N LEU A 142 0.11 -29.00 12.96
CA LEU A 142 -0.97 -28.03 13.14
C LEU A 142 -2.33 -28.71 12.89
N SER A 143 -2.54 -29.86 13.53
CA SER A 143 -3.76 -30.65 13.42
C SER A 143 -4.93 -30.04 14.23
N GLU A 144 -5.93 -30.83 14.59
CA GLU A 144 -6.99 -30.38 15.50
C GLU A 144 -6.40 -29.89 16.85
N ASP A 145 -7.01 -28.88 17.46
CA ASP A 145 -6.67 -28.29 18.78
C ASP A 145 -5.37 -27.45 18.85
N VAL A 146 -5.22 -26.50 17.92
CA VAL A 146 -4.16 -25.46 17.97
C VAL A 146 -4.68 -24.21 18.68
N CYS A 147 -3.86 -23.62 19.56
CA CYS A 147 -4.01 -22.26 20.04
C CYS A 147 -3.17 -21.33 19.17
N TRP A 148 -3.84 -20.50 18.37
CA TRP A 148 -3.19 -19.55 17.47
C TRP A 148 -2.95 -18.25 18.20
N ILE A 149 -1.71 -17.78 18.10
CA ILE A 149 -1.24 -16.55 18.72
C ILE A 149 -0.48 -15.78 17.66
N HIS A 150 -0.64 -14.46 17.65
CA HIS A 150 0.32 -13.59 16.99
C HIS A 150 0.75 -12.47 17.94
N SER A 151 1.92 -11.89 17.68
CA SER A 151 2.35 -10.70 18.39
C SER A 151 1.97 -9.46 17.59
N HIS A 152 1.33 -8.51 18.26
CA HIS A 152 1.13 -7.16 17.77
C HIS A 152 2.21 -6.27 18.39
N ARG A 153 2.91 -5.51 17.55
CA ARG A 153 4.02 -4.66 17.96
C ARG A 153 3.68 -3.23 17.57
N SER A 154 3.61 -2.34 18.56
CA SER A 154 3.45 -0.92 18.27
C SER A 154 4.67 -0.38 17.51
N SER A 155 4.50 0.74 16.80
CA SER A 155 5.61 1.42 16.12
C SER A 155 6.82 1.58 17.05
N PRO A 156 8.06 1.38 16.56
CA PRO A 156 9.26 1.68 17.33
C PRO A 156 9.36 3.16 17.74
N THR A 157 8.57 4.05 17.10
CA THR A 157 8.49 5.48 17.45
C THR A 157 7.41 5.79 18.49
N ALA A 158 6.70 4.78 19.01
CA ALA A 158 5.73 4.98 20.08
C ALA A 158 6.46 5.41 21.36
N THR A 159 5.88 6.35 22.11
CA THR A 159 6.41 6.82 23.40
C THR A 159 6.56 5.70 24.43
N GLN A 160 5.79 4.62 24.26
CA GLN A 160 5.92 3.37 24.99
C GLN A 160 5.73 2.23 23.97
N PRO A 161 6.80 1.57 23.51
CA PRO A 161 6.66 0.43 22.63
C PRO A 161 5.97 -0.70 23.40
N THR A 162 4.75 -1.07 22.98
CA THR A 162 4.02 -2.22 23.52
C THR A 162 4.20 -3.41 22.59
N ILE A 163 4.34 -4.58 23.22
CA ILE A 163 4.18 -5.85 22.53
C ILE A 163 2.98 -6.52 23.17
N GLU A 164 1.92 -6.66 22.38
CA GLU A 164 0.66 -7.30 22.78
C GLU A 164 0.63 -8.69 22.17
N LEU A 165 0.22 -9.68 22.96
CA LEU A 165 -0.12 -10.99 22.44
C LEU A 165 -1.58 -11.05 22.10
N VAL A 166 -1.89 -11.59 20.93
CA VAL A 166 -3.26 -11.73 20.46
C VAL A 166 -3.53 -13.21 20.21
N ASN A 167 -4.39 -13.80 21.03
CA ASN A 167 -4.92 -15.14 20.78
C ASN A 167 -6.13 -15.05 19.86
N VAL A 168 -6.16 -15.93 18.86
CA VAL A 168 -7.26 -16.01 17.88
C VAL A 168 -7.97 -17.34 18.01
N VAL A 169 -9.25 -17.27 18.32
CA VAL A 169 -10.16 -18.41 18.30
C VAL A 169 -10.92 -18.39 16.97
N LEU A 170 -10.75 -19.42 16.16
CA LEU A 170 -11.30 -19.58 14.82
C LEU A 170 -12.25 -20.76 14.79
N GLU A 171 -13.37 -20.64 14.10
CA GLU A 171 -14.27 -21.74 13.81
C GLU A 171 -13.76 -22.52 12.60
N ARG A 172 -13.70 -23.85 12.70
CA ARG A 172 -13.35 -24.72 11.58
C ARG A 172 -14.60 -25.17 10.84
N GLU A 173 -14.63 -24.88 9.55
CA GLU A 173 -15.67 -25.26 8.62
C GLU A 173 -15.49 -26.69 8.07
N PRO A 174 -16.52 -27.31 7.47
CA PRO A 174 -16.49 -28.70 6.99
C PRO A 174 -15.42 -29.02 5.92
N ASN A 175 -14.85 -28.00 5.28
CA ASN A 175 -13.81 -28.05 4.25
C ASN A 175 -12.39 -27.76 4.82
N ASP A 176 -12.23 -27.80 6.14
CA ASP A 176 -11.00 -27.43 6.85
C ASP A 176 -10.54 -25.98 6.67
N THR A 177 -11.42 -25.08 6.24
CA THR A 177 -11.14 -23.64 6.36
C THR A 177 -11.41 -23.16 7.78
N LEU A 178 -10.60 -22.21 8.23
CA LEU A 178 -10.77 -21.52 9.51
C LEU A 178 -11.41 -20.16 9.25
N SER A 179 -12.50 -19.85 9.94
CA SER A 179 -13.27 -18.61 9.79
C SER A 179 -13.73 -18.04 11.13
N ASN A 180 -14.36 -16.86 11.11
CA ASN A 180 -14.98 -16.19 12.26
C ASN A 180 -14.00 -15.93 13.43
N PRO A 181 -12.90 -15.18 13.23
CA PRO A 181 -11.91 -14.91 14.26
C PRO A 181 -12.50 -14.15 15.44
N GLN A 182 -12.30 -14.70 16.63
CA GLN A 182 -12.50 -14.04 17.91
C GLN A 182 -11.14 -13.72 18.52
N TRP A 183 -10.94 -12.44 18.83
CA TRP A 183 -9.66 -11.91 19.26
C TRP A 183 -9.64 -11.70 20.76
N VAL A 184 -8.59 -12.20 21.43
CA VAL A 184 -8.34 -11.97 22.85
C VAL A 184 -6.94 -11.36 22.99
N TYR A 185 -6.88 -10.17 23.58
CA TYR A 185 -5.66 -9.40 23.75
C TYR A 185 -5.06 -9.62 25.14
N PHE A 186 -3.74 -9.71 25.17
CA PHE A 186 -2.94 -9.89 26.37
C PHE A 186 -1.81 -8.88 26.41
N ASP A 187 -1.61 -8.30 27.59
CA ASP A 187 -0.47 -7.45 27.87
C ASP A 187 0.77 -8.32 28.07
N GLY A 188 1.77 -8.17 27.19
CA GLY A 188 3.04 -8.88 27.29
C GLY A 188 3.00 -10.37 26.92
N PHE A 189 4.11 -11.07 27.20
CA PHE A 189 4.35 -12.46 26.78
C PHE A 189 4.18 -13.52 27.87
N GLU A 190 3.94 -13.10 29.10
CA GLU A 190 3.78 -14.00 30.25
C GLU A 190 2.71 -15.07 30.01
N PRO A 191 1.49 -14.76 29.48
CA PRO A 191 0.48 -15.79 29.24
C PRO A 191 0.93 -16.89 28.27
N LEU A 192 1.74 -16.55 27.27
CA LEU A 192 2.33 -17.53 26.37
C LEU A 192 3.36 -18.38 27.10
N ALA A 193 4.29 -17.76 27.81
CA ALA A 193 5.35 -18.42 28.55
C ALA A 193 4.80 -19.43 29.58
N THR A 194 3.74 -19.05 30.30
CA THR A 194 3.03 -19.93 31.24
C THR A 194 2.44 -21.15 30.53
N VAL A 195 1.80 -20.96 29.37
CA VAL A 195 1.11 -22.02 28.65
C VAL A 195 2.09 -22.99 27.97
N ILE A 196 3.27 -22.52 27.55
CA ILE A 196 4.30 -23.42 27.00
C ILE A 196 5.24 -23.96 28.09
N GLY A 197 5.18 -23.44 29.32
CA GLY A 197 6.05 -23.81 30.43
C GLY A 197 7.51 -23.44 30.21
N ASP A 198 7.79 -22.44 29.37
CA ASP A 198 9.15 -21.98 29.04
C ASP A 198 9.23 -20.47 29.33
N PRO A 199 10.00 -20.05 30.36
CA PRO A 199 10.13 -18.65 30.71
C PRO A 199 10.97 -17.87 29.71
N GLU A 200 11.74 -18.53 28.83
CA GLU A 200 12.68 -17.90 27.89
C GLU A 200 12.10 -17.72 26.49
N VAL A 201 10.83 -17.31 26.36
CA VAL A 201 10.26 -16.99 25.05
C VAL A 201 11.05 -15.86 24.39
N GLU A 202 11.54 -16.13 23.18
CA GLU A 202 12.33 -15.18 22.41
C GLU A 202 11.48 -14.01 21.93
N LEU A 203 11.91 -12.80 22.28
CA LEU A 203 11.27 -11.53 21.89
C LEU A 203 12.14 -10.76 20.92
N TYR A 204 11.51 -10.19 19.90
CA TYR A 204 12.15 -9.25 18.98
C TYR A 204 11.52 -7.87 19.20
N PRO A 205 12.30 -6.81 19.48
CA PRO A 205 11.82 -5.44 19.48
C PRO A 205 11.11 -5.04 18.16
N ALA A 206 10.27 -4.01 18.21
CA ALA A 206 9.64 -3.45 17.02
C ALA A 206 10.68 -3.06 15.95
N GLY A 207 10.44 -3.45 14.70
CA GLY A 207 11.35 -3.23 13.57
C GLY A 207 12.60 -4.14 13.52
N THR A 208 12.72 -5.14 14.39
CA THR A 208 13.90 -6.04 14.43
C THR A 208 13.60 -7.49 14.07
N LEU A 209 12.33 -7.87 13.89
CA LEU A 209 11.97 -9.21 13.39
C LEU A 209 12.16 -9.26 11.87
N THR A 210 13.39 -9.56 11.49
CA THR A 210 13.79 -9.75 10.09
C THR A 210 14.34 -11.16 9.90
N GLN A 211 14.29 -11.66 8.67
CA GLN A 211 14.87 -12.96 8.33
C GLN A 211 16.35 -13.06 8.72
N THR A 212 17.10 -11.98 8.52
CA THR A 212 18.51 -11.87 8.89
C THR A 212 18.71 -12.03 10.39
N ASN A 213 17.93 -11.31 11.20
CA ASN A 213 18.07 -11.31 12.65
C ASN A 213 17.64 -12.65 13.26
N ILE A 214 16.58 -13.26 12.74
CA ILE A 214 16.15 -14.61 13.15
C ILE A 214 17.28 -15.62 12.92
N ARG A 215 17.83 -15.66 11.70
CA ARG A 215 18.92 -16.58 11.36
C ARG A 215 20.18 -16.33 12.18
N GLN A 216 20.53 -15.07 12.44
CA GLN A 216 21.68 -14.72 13.27
C GLN A 216 21.48 -15.17 14.72
N PHE A 217 20.31 -14.92 15.30
CA PHE A 217 19.97 -15.35 16.65
C PHE A 217 20.04 -16.87 16.79
N GLN A 218 19.41 -17.62 15.87
CA GLN A 218 19.43 -19.08 15.84
C GLN A 218 20.86 -19.64 15.73
N ARG A 219 21.76 -18.97 14.98
CA ARG A 219 23.17 -19.37 14.86
C ARG A 219 24.00 -19.06 16.10
N ASN A 220 23.78 -17.89 16.71
CA ASN A 220 24.59 -17.41 17.83
C ASN A 220 24.21 -18.07 19.16
N GLY A 221 22.98 -18.60 19.27
CA GLY A 221 22.49 -19.22 20.50
C GLY A 221 22.27 -18.22 21.64
N GLY A 222 22.25 -16.92 21.34
CA GLY A 222 22.14 -15.82 22.30
C GLY A 222 21.73 -14.51 21.62
N PRO A 223 21.43 -13.47 22.42
CA PRO A 223 21.02 -12.17 21.90
C PRO A 223 22.03 -11.62 20.88
N ILE A 224 21.53 -11.00 19.81
CA ILE A 224 22.36 -10.35 18.79
C ILE A 224 22.27 -8.83 18.90
N GLU A 225 23.37 -8.14 18.62
CA GLU A 225 23.37 -6.68 18.59
C GLU A 225 22.99 -6.18 17.20
N VAL A 226 22.01 -5.28 17.12
CA VAL A 226 21.59 -4.64 15.88
C VAL A 226 21.70 -3.13 16.05
N ILE A 227 22.43 -2.50 15.14
CA ILE A 227 22.58 -1.05 15.12
C ILE A 227 21.34 -0.45 14.46
N ALA A 228 20.54 0.27 15.23
CA ALA A 228 19.38 0.98 14.74
C ALA A 228 19.74 2.38 14.22
N ASN A 229 18.89 2.95 13.36
CA ASN A 229 19.06 4.25 12.73
C ASN A 229 20.29 4.43 11.82
N GLU A 230 21.12 3.41 11.59
CA GLU A 230 22.32 3.54 10.76
C GLU A 230 22.00 4.02 9.35
N GLU A 231 21.14 3.27 8.66
CA GLU A 231 20.66 3.61 7.32
C GLU A 231 19.92 4.95 7.31
N LYS A 232 19.08 5.21 8.31
CA LYS A 232 18.31 6.46 8.43
C LYS A 232 19.22 7.69 8.59
N ILE A 233 20.28 7.59 9.38
CA ILE A 233 21.27 8.66 9.54
C ILE A 233 22.07 8.80 8.25
N ALA A 234 22.55 7.71 7.66
CA ALA A 234 23.31 7.74 6.41
C ALA A 234 22.49 8.40 5.28
N GLN A 235 21.24 8.00 5.12
CA GLN A 235 20.31 8.57 4.16
C GLN A 235 20.11 10.07 4.40
N ARG A 236 19.88 10.51 5.64
CA ARG A 236 19.72 11.94 5.98
C ARG A 236 20.99 12.76 5.76
N MET A 237 22.16 12.20 6.09
CA MET A 237 23.44 12.85 5.81
C MET A 237 23.66 13.03 4.31
N GLU A 238 23.27 12.03 3.51
CA GLU A 238 23.30 12.13 2.06
C GLU A 238 22.30 13.18 1.54
N THR A 239 21.07 13.21 2.08
CA THR A 239 20.11 14.28 1.77
C THR A 239 20.70 15.66 2.07
N ILE A 240 21.35 15.84 3.23
CA ILE A 240 22.01 17.10 3.58
C ILE A 240 23.06 17.48 2.53
N ARG A 241 23.93 16.53 2.14
CA ARG A 241 24.98 16.75 1.13
C ARG A 241 24.40 17.17 -0.23
N ILE A 242 23.30 16.54 -0.64
CA ILE A 242 22.56 16.89 -1.84
C ILE A 242 22.03 18.33 -1.74
N PHE A 243 21.37 18.66 -0.64
CA PHE A 243 20.70 19.94 -0.46
C PHE A 243 21.66 21.13 -0.33
N GLN A 244 22.89 20.91 0.13
CA GLN A 244 23.95 21.93 0.08
C GLN A 244 24.21 22.44 -1.34
N ASN A 245 24.06 21.56 -2.33
CA ASN A 245 24.30 21.85 -3.74
C ASN A 245 23.00 21.97 -4.56
N ALA A 246 21.84 22.00 -3.90
CA ALA A 246 20.55 22.11 -4.57
C ALA A 246 20.43 23.43 -5.36
N PRO A 247 19.73 23.42 -6.51
CA PRO A 247 19.42 24.61 -7.32
C PRO A 247 18.30 25.45 -6.68
N LEU A 248 18.36 25.64 -5.37
CA LEU A 248 17.43 26.45 -4.59
C LEU A 248 18.05 27.82 -4.29
N SER A 249 17.20 28.81 -3.99
CA SER A 249 17.68 30.09 -3.47
C SER A 249 18.47 29.86 -2.18
N ASP A 250 19.44 30.73 -1.85
CA ASP A 250 20.21 30.59 -0.60
C ASP A 250 19.30 30.54 0.64
N THR A 251 18.15 31.21 0.58
CA THR A 251 17.16 31.24 1.66
C THR A 251 16.39 29.92 1.76
N ASP A 252 15.89 29.37 0.65
CA ASP A 252 15.19 28.09 0.62
C ASP A 252 16.14 26.94 0.97
N LYS A 253 17.38 27.00 0.48
CA LYS A 253 18.44 26.06 0.81
C LYS A 253 18.75 26.06 2.31
N ALA A 254 18.97 27.23 2.90
CA ALA A 254 19.21 27.34 4.33
C ALA A 254 18.03 26.78 5.15
N THR A 255 16.81 27.07 4.71
CA THR A 255 15.58 26.56 5.33
C THR A 255 15.50 25.03 5.23
N ALA A 256 15.70 24.46 4.04
CA ALA A 256 15.72 23.00 3.83
C ALA A 256 16.79 22.28 4.67
N LEU A 257 18.00 22.84 4.71
CA LEU A 257 19.10 22.29 5.50
C LEU A 257 18.80 22.32 7.00
N ASP A 258 18.23 23.42 7.51
CA ASP A 258 17.83 23.55 8.91
C ASP A 258 16.79 22.47 9.31
N TYR A 259 15.84 22.16 8.41
CA TYR A 259 14.89 21.06 8.62
C TYR A 259 15.55 19.69 8.66
N LEU A 260 16.41 19.39 7.69
CA LEU A 260 17.10 18.11 7.61
C LEU A 260 17.98 17.89 8.85
N VAL A 261 18.69 18.93 9.27
CA VAL A 261 19.50 19.00 10.48
C VAL A 261 18.65 18.78 11.73
N THR A 262 17.54 19.51 11.90
CA THR A 262 16.66 19.39 13.06
C THR A 262 16.10 17.97 13.19
N GLY A 263 15.66 17.38 12.08
CA GLY A 263 15.17 16.01 12.06
C GLY A 263 16.26 14.98 12.40
N LEU A 264 17.52 15.25 12.04
CA LEU A 264 18.64 14.38 12.36
C LEU A 264 19.10 14.52 13.82
N GLN A 265 19.09 15.74 14.37
CA GLN A 265 19.31 15.99 15.80
C GLN A 265 18.25 15.27 16.66
N LEU A 266 16.99 15.27 16.22
CA LEU A 266 15.93 14.52 16.91
C LEU A 266 16.21 13.02 16.92
N VAL A 267 16.75 12.46 15.83
CA VAL A 267 17.17 11.05 15.79
C VAL A 267 18.31 10.79 16.78
N ASP A 268 19.32 11.67 16.86
CA ASP A 268 20.42 11.52 17.84
C ASP A 268 19.96 11.70 19.30
N ASP A 269 19.06 12.65 19.56
CA ASP A 269 18.50 12.90 20.90
C ASP A 269 17.56 11.76 21.35
N ASN A 270 16.76 11.22 20.44
CA ASN A 270 15.96 10.03 20.70
C ASN A 270 16.88 8.83 20.95
N ALA A 271 17.93 8.64 20.16
CA ALA A 271 18.93 7.60 20.41
C ALA A 271 19.53 7.72 21.83
N ARG A 272 19.81 8.94 22.32
CA ARG A 272 20.28 9.16 23.71
C ARG A 272 19.25 8.76 24.76
N THR A 273 17.98 8.99 24.49
CA THR A 273 16.88 8.79 25.45
C THR A 273 16.35 7.35 25.44
N GLU A 274 16.21 6.74 24.26
CA GLU A 274 15.77 5.34 24.07
C GLU A 274 16.84 4.34 24.51
N LEU A 275 18.14 4.60 24.25
CA LEU A 275 19.22 3.78 24.82
C LEU A 275 19.19 3.76 26.34
N SER A 276 18.75 4.84 26.99
CA SER A 276 18.51 4.78 28.43
C SER A 276 17.25 3.98 28.74
N THR A 277 16.12 4.25 28.10
CA THR A 277 14.82 3.68 28.53
C THR A 277 14.68 2.18 28.22
N ALA A 278 15.04 1.72 27.01
CA ALA A 278 14.90 0.31 26.62
C ALA A 278 15.93 -0.60 27.31
N PHE A 279 17.17 -0.12 27.44
CA PHE A 279 18.20 -0.82 28.21
C PHE A 279 17.86 -0.87 29.70
N TRP A 280 17.35 0.22 30.28
CA TRP A 280 16.92 0.24 31.68
C TRP A 280 15.68 -0.61 31.92
N GLN A 281 14.68 -0.62 31.02
CA GLN A 281 13.53 -1.53 31.15
C GLN A 281 13.94 -3.00 31.07
N TYR A 282 14.87 -3.34 30.18
CA TYR A 282 15.46 -4.68 30.11
C TYR A 282 16.25 -5.04 31.37
N GLU A 283 17.16 -4.17 31.83
CA GLU A 283 17.96 -4.38 33.04
C GLU A 283 17.11 -4.38 34.31
N GLU A 284 16.07 -3.57 34.39
CA GLU A 284 15.17 -3.44 35.55
C GLU A 284 14.23 -4.65 35.64
N HIS A 285 13.70 -5.16 34.51
CA HIS A 285 12.99 -6.45 34.48
C HIS A 285 13.92 -7.63 34.77
N ARG A 286 15.19 -7.57 34.34
CA ARG A 286 16.20 -8.59 34.70
C ARG A 286 16.60 -8.53 36.17
N ARG A 287 16.56 -7.36 36.81
CA ARG A 287 16.95 -7.14 38.22
C ARG A 287 15.79 -7.33 39.20
N GLN A 288 14.54 -7.19 38.74
CA GLN A 288 13.37 -7.58 39.50
C GLN A 288 13.23 -9.11 39.46
N ASP A 289 14.06 -9.78 40.27
CA ASP A 289 13.97 -11.19 40.66
C ASP A 289 12.61 -11.51 41.33
N SER A 290 11.51 -11.51 40.56
CA SER A 290 10.23 -12.09 41.01
C SER A 290 10.08 -13.56 40.64
N GLY A 291 11.02 -14.13 39.87
CA GLY A 291 11.15 -15.57 39.65
C GLY A 291 10.22 -16.22 38.62
N ASP A 292 9.19 -15.52 38.13
CA ASP A 292 8.12 -16.18 37.36
C ASP A 292 8.20 -16.01 35.82
N PHE A 293 8.84 -14.96 35.29
CA PHE A 293 9.06 -14.80 33.84
C PHE A 293 10.25 -13.87 33.54
N THR A 294 11.19 -14.32 32.70
CA THR A 294 12.32 -13.48 32.23
C THR A 294 12.37 -13.52 30.70
N PRO A 295 11.86 -12.48 30.01
CA PRO A 295 11.83 -12.50 28.55
C PRO A 295 13.24 -12.60 27.97
N ARG A 296 13.44 -13.53 27.03
CA ARG A 296 14.71 -13.70 26.33
C ARG A 296 14.73 -12.78 25.11
N TRP A 297 15.42 -11.66 25.20
CA TRP A 297 15.54 -10.76 24.06
C TRP A 297 16.43 -11.37 22.99
N ALA A 298 15.88 -11.58 21.80
CA ALA A 298 16.62 -12.09 20.66
C ALA A 298 17.56 -11.02 20.08
N VAL A 299 17.18 -9.74 20.19
CA VAL A 299 17.95 -8.60 19.69
C VAL A 299 18.15 -7.57 20.78
N ILE A 300 19.39 -7.14 20.95
CA ILE A 300 19.80 -5.95 21.70
C ILE A 300 19.94 -4.82 20.67
N ARG A 301 19.07 -3.83 20.78
CA ARG A 301 19.03 -2.70 19.84
C ARG A 301 19.96 -1.59 20.34
N ASN A 302 21.03 -1.34 19.59
CA ASN A 302 21.95 -0.24 19.84
C ASN A 302 21.61 0.91 18.90
N GLU A 303 21.05 2.01 19.42
CA GLU A 303 20.79 3.18 18.58
C GLU A 303 22.11 3.82 18.14
N ARG A 304 22.33 3.93 16.83
CA ARG A 304 23.48 4.65 16.29
C ARG A 304 23.38 6.11 16.68
N ARG A 305 24.47 6.63 17.23
CA ARG A 305 24.65 8.06 17.46
C ARG A 305 25.40 8.70 16.32
N LEU A 306 25.19 10.01 16.15
CA LEU A 306 26.01 10.81 15.25
C LEU A 306 27.47 10.74 15.70
N THR A 307 28.38 10.49 14.75
CA THR A 307 29.83 10.60 14.95
C THR A 307 30.22 12.06 15.23
N ASP A 308 31.44 12.28 15.73
CA ASP A 308 31.91 13.65 16.00
C ASP A 308 31.97 14.47 14.69
N ASP A 309 32.41 13.87 13.59
CA ASP A 309 32.44 14.52 12.26
C ASP A 309 31.03 14.87 11.75
N GLU A 310 30.06 13.96 11.91
CA GLU A 310 28.66 14.23 11.55
C GLU A 310 28.08 15.35 12.41
N ARG A 311 28.36 15.37 13.72
CA ARG A 311 27.93 16.46 14.61
C ARG A 311 28.55 17.79 14.24
N THR A 312 29.84 17.81 13.94
CA THR A 312 30.52 19.03 13.49
C THR A 312 29.91 19.53 12.19
N THR A 313 29.66 18.64 11.22
CA THR A 313 28.99 18.97 9.95
C THR A 313 27.59 19.55 10.18
N ILE A 314 26.81 18.97 11.09
CA ILE A 314 25.46 19.46 11.39
C ILE A 314 25.53 20.81 12.12
N GLN A 315 26.48 21.01 13.03
CA GLN A 315 26.66 22.25 13.78
C GLN A 315 27.08 23.43 12.88
N THR A 316 27.86 23.19 11.83
CA THR A 316 28.24 24.25 10.87
C THR A 316 27.09 24.66 9.95
N LEU A 317 26.14 23.75 9.69
CA LEU A 317 24.97 24.00 8.85
C LEU A 317 23.75 24.50 9.63
N SER A 318 23.74 24.30 10.96
CA SER A 318 22.67 24.78 11.82
C SER A 318 22.73 26.31 11.92
N LEU A 319 21.59 26.99 11.75
CA LEU A 319 21.40 28.29 12.40
C LEU A 319 21.53 28.11 13.92
N PRO A 320 21.93 29.12 14.72
CA PRO A 320 22.17 28.94 16.14
C PRO A 320 20.95 28.31 16.84
N TYR A 321 21.08 27.00 17.10
CA TYR A 321 20.06 26.16 17.67
C TYR A 321 19.76 26.66 19.08
N THR A 322 18.62 27.33 19.25
CA THR A 322 18.08 27.59 20.58
C THR A 322 17.05 26.51 20.87
N PRO A 323 17.17 25.74 21.96
CA PRO A 323 16.18 24.73 22.35
C PRO A 323 14.74 25.25 22.47
N ASN A 324 14.57 26.59 22.57
CA ASN A 324 13.28 27.28 22.58
C ASN A 324 12.71 27.57 21.16
N ALA A 325 13.47 27.38 20.09
CA ALA A 325 13.01 27.52 18.70
C ALA A 325 11.94 26.50 18.31
N ARG A 326 11.69 25.48 19.15
CA ARG A 326 10.47 24.63 19.07
C ARG A 326 9.15 25.43 19.13
N LYS A 327 9.19 26.71 19.53
CA LYS A 327 7.99 27.56 19.69
C LYS A 327 7.85 28.67 18.66
N GLU A 328 8.89 29.03 17.91
CA GLU A 328 8.69 29.97 16.80
C GLU A 328 8.30 29.16 15.57
N PRO A 329 7.06 29.30 15.07
CA PRO A 329 6.67 28.63 13.84
C PRO A 329 7.63 29.13 12.77
N PHE A 330 8.28 28.21 12.07
CA PHE A 330 8.98 28.52 10.84
C PHE A 330 8.13 29.47 10.01
N ASP A 331 8.78 30.50 9.47
CA ASP A 331 8.12 31.54 8.71
C ASP A 331 7.21 30.88 7.66
N ARG A 332 5.90 31.11 7.83
CA ARG A 332 4.84 30.39 7.11
C ARG A 332 4.98 30.55 5.61
N ASP A 333 5.34 31.76 5.20
CA ASP A 333 5.51 32.10 3.79
C ASP A 333 6.76 31.45 3.21
N ARG A 334 7.82 31.29 4.01
CA ARG A 334 9.04 30.57 3.58
C ARG A 334 8.81 29.09 3.40
N LEU A 335 8.00 28.48 4.27
CA LEU A 335 7.67 27.06 4.15
C LEU A 335 6.90 26.75 2.86
N ILE A 336 5.93 27.59 2.53
CA ILE A 336 5.18 27.45 1.28
C ILE A 336 6.07 27.77 0.07
N SER A 337 6.91 28.80 0.16
CA SER A 337 7.92 29.12 -0.87
C SER A 337 8.85 27.93 -1.14
N LEU A 338 9.40 27.33 -0.08
CA LEU A 338 10.25 26.15 -0.18
C LEU A 338 9.48 24.98 -0.81
N LEU A 339 8.24 24.71 -0.41
CA LEU A 339 7.45 23.63 -1.01
C LEU A 339 7.20 23.83 -2.50
N HIS A 340 6.97 25.07 -2.95
CA HIS A 340 6.90 25.37 -4.38
C HIS A 340 8.26 25.17 -5.07
N ALA A 341 9.36 25.64 -4.49
CA ALA A 341 10.69 25.45 -5.05
C ALA A 341 11.10 23.96 -5.12
N LEU A 342 10.68 23.14 -4.15
CA LEU A 342 10.87 21.69 -4.18
C LEU A 342 9.98 21.02 -5.23
N HIS A 343 8.77 21.52 -5.44
CA HIS A 343 7.90 21.03 -6.50
C HIS A 343 8.52 21.33 -7.88
N ASP A 344 8.92 22.57 -8.13
CA ASP A 344 9.56 22.98 -9.38
C ASP A 344 10.84 22.17 -9.62
N TRP A 345 11.70 22.04 -8.61
CA TRP A 345 12.91 21.23 -8.73
C TRP A 345 12.59 19.75 -8.97
N SER A 346 11.51 19.21 -8.39
CA SER A 346 11.10 17.83 -8.64
C SER A 346 10.72 17.59 -10.10
N GLU A 347 10.16 18.58 -10.80
CA GLU A 347 9.83 18.48 -12.22
C GLU A 347 11.07 18.41 -13.12
N ASP A 348 12.19 18.99 -12.69
CA ASP A 348 13.47 19.01 -13.41
C ASP A 348 14.26 17.70 -13.29
N ILE A 349 13.88 16.81 -12.37
CA ILE A 349 14.64 15.60 -12.03
C ILE A 349 13.79 14.34 -12.00
N ASP A 350 12.47 14.46 -12.16
CA ASP A 350 11.60 13.31 -12.17
C ASP A 350 11.84 12.42 -13.40
N ASP A 351 11.08 11.35 -13.43
CA ASP A 351 11.04 10.33 -14.45
C ASP A 351 10.70 10.84 -15.87
N TYR A 352 10.28 12.10 -15.99
CA TYR A 352 9.84 12.77 -17.21
C TYR A 352 10.72 13.96 -17.60
N ALA A 353 11.69 14.31 -16.77
CA ALA A 353 12.63 15.39 -17.02
C ALA A 353 13.59 15.09 -18.19
N ASP A 354 14.32 16.12 -18.65
CA ASP A 354 15.39 15.94 -19.64
C ASP A 354 16.53 15.07 -19.08
N HIS A 355 16.76 15.16 -17.77
CA HIS A 355 17.82 14.46 -17.05
C HIS A 355 17.26 13.80 -15.79
N PRO A 356 16.52 12.68 -15.91
CA PRO A 356 15.90 12.00 -14.79
C PRO A 356 16.94 11.57 -13.75
N ASN A 357 16.61 11.75 -12.47
CA ASN A 357 17.41 11.29 -11.36
C ASN A 357 16.48 10.75 -10.25
N PRO A 358 16.13 9.45 -10.30
CA PRO A 358 15.13 8.88 -9.40
C PRO A 358 15.55 8.92 -7.93
N ASP A 359 16.84 8.75 -7.63
CA ASP A 359 17.38 8.84 -6.28
C ASP A 359 17.19 10.26 -5.72
N LEU A 360 17.55 11.28 -6.51
CA LEU A 360 17.38 12.68 -6.13
C LEU A 360 15.91 13.06 -5.98
N TYR A 361 15.06 12.62 -6.91
CA TYR A 361 13.62 12.84 -6.86
C TYR A 361 13.00 12.24 -5.58
N GLY A 362 13.39 11.02 -5.21
CA GLY A 362 12.99 10.40 -3.95
C GLY A 362 13.37 11.23 -2.72
N GLN A 363 14.57 11.82 -2.71
CA GLN A 363 15.03 12.67 -1.61
C GLN A 363 14.24 13.99 -1.52
N VAL A 364 13.99 14.65 -2.66
CA VAL A 364 13.18 15.89 -2.72
C VAL A 364 11.75 15.63 -2.24
N LYS A 365 11.12 14.55 -2.71
CA LYS A 365 9.78 14.13 -2.32
C LYS A 365 9.70 13.81 -0.82
N ASN A 366 10.68 13.10 -0.27
CA ASN A 366 10.74 12.77 1.16
C ASN A 366 10.83 14.03 2.04
N LEU A 367 11.64 15.03 1.65
CA LEU A 367 11.69 16.30 2.36
C LEU A 367 10.34 17.02 2.26
N ALA A 368 9.79 17.16 1.05
CA ALA A 368 8.51 17.83 0.83
C ALA A 368 7.38 17.19 1.66
N ALA A 369 7.31 15.86 1.71
CA ALA A 369 6.33 15.13 2.51
C ALA A 369 6.50 15.33 4.03
N ALA A 370 7.72 15.57 4.52
CA ALA A 370 7.99 15.82 5.93
C ALA A 370 7.61 17.23 6.38
N LEU A 371 7.80 18.26 5.54
CA LEU A 371 7.59 19.67 5.90
C LEU A 371 6.20 19.97 6.50
N PRO A 372 5.06 19.47 5.96
CA PRO A 372 3.74 19.71 6.55
C PRO A 372 3.58 19.22 7.99
N THR A 373 4.40 18.28 8.46
CA THR A 373 4.30 17.77 9.83
C THR A 373 4.75 18.78 10.89
N PHE A 374 5.55 19.77 10.49
CA PHE A 374 6.07 20.84 11.35
C PHE A 374 5.17 22.09 11.36
N ILE A 375 4.10 22.11 10.57
CA ILE A 375 3.15 23.21 10.53
C ILE A 375 2.08 23.00 11.61
N ALA A 376 2.06 23.91 12.59
CA ALA A 376 1.04 23.90 13.65
C ALA A 376 -0.33 24.45 13.20
N ASP A 377 -0.35 25.28 12.14
CA ASP A 377 -1.55 25.89 11.59
C ASP A 377 -2.25 24.93 10.62
N ASP A 378 -3.47 24.49 10.96
CA ASP A 378 -4.18 23.45 10.18
C ASP A 378 -4.54 23.89 8.76
N GLU A 379 -4.79 25.19 8.53
CA GLU A 379 -5.09 25.72 7.20
C GLU A 379 -3.84 25.66 6.32
N LEU A 380 -2.72 26.18 6.82
CA LEU A 380 -1.44 26.16 6.13
C LEU A 380 -0.96 24.71 5.91
N LYS A 381 -1.17 23.83 6.88
CA LYS A 381 -0.85 22.40 6.78
C LYS A 381 -1.65 21.72 5.69
N THR A 382 -2.94 22.06 5.55
CA THR A 382 -3.79 21.57 4.48
C THR A 382 -3.30 22.07 3.12
N LYS A 383 -2.92 23.35 3.02
CA LYS A 383 -2.33 23.92 1.80
C LYS A 383 -1.01 23.23 1.43
N ALA A 384 -0.11 23.04 2.40
CA ALA A 384 1.17 22.36 2.22
C ALA A 384 0.99 20.90 1.79
N ARG A 385 0.04 20.18 2.41
CA ARG A 385 -0.31 18.81 1.99
C ARG A 385 -0.81 18.75 0.56
N ARG A 386 -1.61 19.73 0.12
CA ARG A 386 -2.03 19.79 -1.30
C ARG A 386 -0.82 19.88 -2.22
N ILE A 387 0.14 20.78 -1.96
CA ILE A 387 1.37 20.90 -2.78
C ILE A 387 2.13 19.56 -2.84
N VAL A 388 2.29 18.87 -1.70
CA VAL A 388 2.93 17.55 -1.66
C VAL A 388 2.15 16.47 -2.42
N GLU A 389 0.82 16.48 -2.29
CA GLU A 389 -0.06 15.61 -3.08
C GLU A 389 0.13 15.87 -4.58
N ASP A 390 0.40 17.10 -4.99
CA ASP A 390 0.61 17.46 -6.39
C ASP A 390 1.93 16.97 -6.95
N MET A 391 2.96 16.89 -6.11
CA MET A 391 4.22 16.22 -6.45
C MET A 391 4.03 14.69 -6.63
N SER A 392 2.93 14.12 -6.09
CA SER A 392 2.75 12.68 -5.93
C SER A 392 1.60 12.08 -6.74
N ARG A 393 0.62 12.89 -7.15
CA ARG A 393 -0.61 12.41 -7.80
C ARG A 393 -0.53 12.52 -9.32
N PRO A 394 -0.74 11.42 -10.05
CA PRO A 394 -1.37 11.52 -11.35
C PRO A 394 -2.82 12.03 -11.16
N PHE A 395 -3.17 13.13 -11.79
CA PHE A 395 -4.51 13.76 -11.68
C PHE A 395 -5.54 13.01 -12.54
N ILE A 396 -6.80 12.72 -12.12
CA ILE A 396 -7.75 11.95 -12.99
C ILE A 396 -9.25 12.21 -12.74
N THR A 397 -10.04 12.16 -13.83
CA THR A 397 -11.48 11.76 -13.93
C THR A 397 -11.72 11.04 -15.31
N ARG A 398 -12.90 10.46 -15.64
CA ARG A 398 -13.12 9.23 -16.48
C ARG A 398 -13.82 9.36 -17.88
N PHE A 399 -13.39 8.70 -19.00
CA PHE A 399 -14.14 8.39 -20.30
C PHE A 399 -13.44 7.44 -21.36
N SER A 400 -14.08 6.40 -21.94
CA SER A 400 -13.51 5.25 -22.73
C SER A 400 -12.79 5.45 -24.12
N LYS A 401 -11.87 4.53 -24.50
CA LYS A 401 -10.90 4.51 -25.66
C LYS A 401 -11.38 3.84 -26.97
N ASN A 402 -12.67 3.61 -27.18
CA ASN A 402 -13.16 2.82 -28.32
C ASN A 402 -13.10 3.51 -29.71
N LEU A 403 -12.25 4.52 -29.92
CA LEU A 403 -12.16 5.29 -31.17
C LEU A 403 -10.79 5.09 -31.86
N ALA A 404 -10.78 4.67 -33.13
CA ALA A 404 -9.57 4.32 -33.88
C ALA A 404 -8.53 5.46 -33.98
N HIS A 405 -8.96 6.71 -34.11
CA HIS A 405 -8.06 7.87 -34.20
C HIS A 405 -7.46 8.26 -32.85
N VAL A 406 -8.16 7.96 -31.75
CA VAL A 406 -7.61 8.13 -30.39
C VAL A 406 -6.51 7.10 -30.15
N ARG A 407 -6.70 5.86 -30.62
CA ARG A 407 -5.64 4.84 -30.61
C ARG A 407 -4.43 5.28 -31.43
N GLN A 408 -4.63 5.76 -32.65
CA GLN A 408 -3.54 6.28 -33.48
C GLN A 408 -2.75 7.39 -32.77
N TYR A 409 -3.42 8.38 -32.18
CA TYR A 409 -2.76 9.45 -31.44
C TYR A 409 -1.91 8.92 -30.26
N LEU A 410 -2.41 7.93 -29.52
CA LEU A 410 -1.66 7.33 -28.42
C LEU A 410 -0.47 6.50 -28.94
N ASP A 411 -0.65 5.71 -30.00
CA ASP A 411 0.41 4.93 -30.63
C ASP A 411 1.54 5.86 -31.14
N ASP A 412 1.19 7.05 -31.64
CA ASP A 412 2.13 8.04 -32.15
C ASP A 412 2.82 8.88 -31.05
N ALA A 413 2.39 8.78 -29.78
CA ALA A 413 2.85 9.66 -28.70
C ALA A 413 4.38 9.66 -28.49
N GLY A 414 5.03 8.50 -28.63
CA GLY A 414 6.48 8.40 -28.54
C GLY A 414 7.20 9.14 -29.67
N GLU A 415 6.63 9.18 -30.87
CA GLU A 415 7.18 9.92 -32.01
C GLU A 415 6.92 11.43 -31.92
N MET A 416 5.95 11.85 -31.11
CA MET A 416 5.62 13.25 -30.88
C MET A 416 6.63 13.95 -29.97
N VAL A 417 7.29 13.24 -29.05
CA VAL A 417 8.27 13.82 -28.11
C VAL A 417 9.36 14.66 -28.80
N PRO A 418 10.13 14.15 -29.78
CA PRO A 418 11.17 14.94 -30.45
C PRO A 418 10.61 16.04 -31.36
N ARG A 419 9.32 15.98 -31.72
CA ARG A 419 8.63 16.99 -32.54
C ARG A 419 8.00 18.10 -31.70
N ALA A 420 7.88 17.88 -30.39
CA ALA A 420 7.29 18.84 -29.47
C ALA A 420 8.21 20.05 -29.24
N ARG A 421 7.59 21.20 -28.97
CA ARG A 421 8.33 22.41 -28.57
C ARG A 421 9.03 22.15 -27.24
N PRO A 422 10.18 22.79 -26.96
CA PRO A 422 10.94 22.54 -25.72
C PRO A 422 10.10 22.65 -24.44
N ASP A 423 9.18 23.62 -24.38
CA ASP A 423 8.24 23.87 -23.26
C ASP A 423 7.14 22.80 -23.12
N GLN A 424 7.05 21.85 -24.05
CA GLN A 424 6.03 20.78 -24.09
C GLN A 424 6.67 19.38 -24.09
N GLN A 425 8.01 19.29 -24.14
CA GLN A 425 8.71 18.00 -24.26
C GLN A 425 8.54 17.14 -23.02
N ARG A 426 8.53 17.75 -21.82
CA ARG A 426 8.32 17.02 -20.57
C ARG A 426 6.96 16.34 -20.54
N GLU A 427 5.89 17.07 -20.84
CA GLU A 427 4.55 16.48 -20.79
C GLU A 427 4.31 15.48 -21.92
N GLN A 428 4.98 15.63 -23.07
CA GLN A 428 4.97 14.60 -24.11
C GLN A 428 5.74 13.34 -23.68
N ARG A 429 6.84 13.48 -22.92
CA ARG A 429 7.52 12.33 -22.29
C ARG A 429 6.65 11.65 -21.26
N MET A 430 5.89 12.40 -20.47
CA MET A 430 4.89 11.85 -19.55
C MET A 430 3.87 10.99 -20.29
N LEU A 431 3.24 11.54 -21.33
CA LEU A 431 2.27 10.82 -22.15
C LEU A 431 2.89 9.55 -22.77
N ALA A 432 4.05 9.68 -23.42
CA ALA A 432 4.71 8.55 -24.08
C ALA A 432 5.09 7.42 -23.10
N LYS A 433 5.59 7.77 -21.90
CA LYS A 433 5.96 6.80 -20.87
C LYS A 433 4.73 6.08 -20.33
N GLU A 434 3.65 6.79 -20.03
CA GLU A 434 2.41 6.18 -19.54
C GLU A 434 1.70 5.33 -20.61
N VAL A 435 1.74 5.74 -21.88
CA VAL A 435 1.26 4.89 -23.00
C VAL A 435 2.07 3.59 -23.07
N ALA A 436 3.40 3.66 -22.95
CA ALA A 436 4.27 2.48 -23.02
C ALA A 436 4.03 1.47 -21.87
N TYR A 437 3.57 1.95 -20.71
CA TYR A 437 3.20 1.09 -19.58
C TYR A 437 1.80 0.46 -19.71
N SER A 438 0.91 1.04 -20.52
CA SER A 438 -0.44 0.49 -20.77
C SER A 438 -0.38 -0.73 -21.69
N ARG A 439 -1.13 -1.79 -21.38
CA ARG A 439 -1.23 -2.96 -22.27
C ARG A 439 -2.07 -2.60 -23.50
N ALA A 440 -1.74 -3.22 -24.64
CA ALA A 440 -2.36 -2.95 -25.95
C ALA A 440 -3.90 -3.13 -26.00
N ASP A 441 -4.47 -3.84 -25.02
CA ASP A 441 -5.90 -4.16 -24.93
C ASP A 441 -6.64 -3.35 -23.84
N ASP A 442 -5.95 -2.45 -23.12
CA ASP A 442 -6.57 -1.69 -22.05
C ASP A 442 -7.42 -0.53 -22.59
N GLU A 443 -8.70 -0.50 -22.18
CA GLU A 443 -9.56 0.68 -22.33
C GLU A 443 -8.94 1.86 -21.56
N ALA A 444 -8.66 2.96 -22.27
CA ALA A 444 -8.18 4.22 -21.71
C ALA A 444 -9.33 5.19 -21.43
N TYR A 445 -9.31 5.81 -20.25
CA TYR A 445 -10.34 6.73 -19.78
C TYR A 445 -9.86 8.17 -19.73
N PHE A 446 -10.35 9.07 -20.58
CA PHE A 446 -10.02 10.49 -20.61
C PHE A 446 -10.85 11.29 -19.59
N GLY A 447 -10.31 12.26 -18.88
CA GLY A 447 -11.07 13.23 -18.08
C GLY A 447 -10.19 14.37 -17.63
N PHE A 448 -10.52 15.08 -16.55
CA PHE A 448 -9.88 16.35 -16.21
C PHE A 448 -9.02 16.26 -14.95
N ASP A 449 -7.88 16.95 -14.94
CA ASP A 449 -7.22 17.37 -13.72
C ASP A 449 -7.89 18.60 -13.09
N ARG A 450 -7.42 18.95 -11.89
CA ARG A 450 -7.93 20.11 -11.13
C ARG A 450 -7.53 21.48 -11.72
N PHE A 451 -6.61 21.52 -12.68
CA PHE A 451 -6.24 22.69 -13.48
C PHE A 451 -7.01 22.75 -14.80
N GLY A 452 -7.84 21.74 -15.05
CA GLY A 452 -8.62 21.52 -16.24
C GLY A 452 -7.95 20.62 -17.28
N ASN A 453 -6.65 20.32 -17.24
CA ASN A 453 -5.97 19.58 -18.31
C ASN A 453 -6.56 18.15 -18.48
N HIS A 454 -6.65 17.65 -19.72
CA HIS A 454 -7.23 16.34 -20.01
C HIS A 454 -6.23 15.19 -19.74
N LEU A 455 -6.66 14.02 -19.24
CA LEU A 455 -5.80 12.88 -18.88
C LEU A 455 -6.52 11.54 -19.11
N GLY A 456 -5.86 10.51 -19.64
CA GLY A 456 -6.32 9.11 -19.89
C GLY A 456 -6.00 8.11 -18.74
N GLN A 457 -6.65 6.94 -18.67
CA GLN A 457 -6.39 5.87 -17.66
C GLN A 457 -6.72 4.44 -18.16
N SER A 458 -5.86 3.44 -17.99
CA SER A 458 -6.11 2.01 -18.26
C SER A 458 -7.01 1.32 -17.22
N LEU A 459 -7.83 0.33 -17.62
CA LEU A 459 -8.88 -0.33 -16.81
C LEU A 459 -8.36 -1.48 -15.90
N GLU A 460 -7.23 -2.13 -16.19
CA GLU A 460 -6.85 -3.38 -15.47
C GLU A 460 -6.18 -3.19 -14.08
N SER A 461 -5.89 -1.96 -13.65
CA SER A 461 -5.24 -1.73 -12.34
C SER A 461 -6.24 -1.44 -11.22
N HIS A 462 -7.07 -2.43 -10.90
CA HIS A 462 -8.07 -2.35 -9.81
C HIS A 462 -7.49 -2.39 -8.38
N SER A 463 -6.21 -2.08 -8.18
CA SER A 463 -5.69 -1.79 -6.84
C SER A 463 -5.62 -0.27 -6.65
N CYS A 464 -6.32 0.26 -5.63
CA CYS A 464 -6.28 1.64 -5.14
C CYS A 464 -4.88 2.17 -4.70
N SER A 465 -3.81 1.72 -5.32
CA SER A 465 -2.45 2.21 -5.14
C SER A 465 -1.81 2.40 -6.51
N ASP A 466 -1.87 3.63 -7.01
CA ASP A 466 -0.88 4.34 -7.83
C ASP A 466 -0.54 3.96 -9.29
N GLU A 467 -1.05 2.90 -9.91
CA GLU A 467 -0.54 2.56 -11.27
C GLU A 467 -1.66 2.36 -12.29
N GLY A 468 -1.59 3.04 -13.44
CA GLY A 468 -2.47 2.77 -14.60
C GLY A 468 -3.02 4.00 -15.36
N ASN A 469 -2.34 5.14 -15.38
CA ASN A 469 -2.95 6.42 -15.82
C ASN A 469 -2.23 7.03 -17.03
N ILE A 470 -2.83 6.95 -18.23
CA ILE A 470 -2.30 7.56 -19.45
C ILE A 470 -2.59 9.07 -19.55
N ALA A 471 -1.80 9.93 -18.91
CA ALA A 471 -1.92 11.40 -19.07
C ALA A 471 -1.87 11.84 -20.55
N VAL A 472 -2.84 12.62 -21.06
CA VAL A 472 -2.89 13.11 -22.45
C VAL A 472 -2.68 14.61 -22.50
N LEU A 473 -1.51 15.06 -22.92
CA LEU A 473 -1.22 16.49 -23.02
C LEU A 473 -2.15 17.19 -24.03
N TRP A 474 -3.10 17.99 -23.53
CA TRP A 474 -3.93 18.84 -24.36
C TRP A 474 -3.26 20.19 -24.60
N PRO A 475 -3.15 20.66 -25.86
CA PRO A 475 -2.42 21.89 -26.15
C PRO A 475 -3.16 23.13 -25.63
N ARG A 476 -2.45 23.99 -24.88
CA ARG A 476 -2.92 25.32 -24.48
C ARG A 476 -2.89 26.32 -25.65
N GLU A 477 -1.94 26.15 -26.56
CA GLU A 477 -1.73 27.04 -27.70
C GLU A 477 -1.99 26.31 -29.03
N PRO A 478 -2.57 27.00 -30.04
CA PRO A 478 -2.81 26.43 -31.36
C PRO A 478 -1.50 26.08 -32.08
N SER A 479 -1.41 24.85 -32.60
CA SER A 479 -0.39 24.53 -33.61
C SER A 479 -0.72 25.26 -34.92
N PRO A 480 0.26 25.91 -35.59
CA PRO A 480 0.02 26.66 -36.82
C PRO A 480 -0.58 25.79 -37.92
N VAL A 481 -1.72 26.18 -38.48
CA VAL A 481 -2.45 25.44 -39.52
C VAL A 481 -2.25 26.10 -40.88
N SER A 482 -2.03 25.26 -41.91
CA SER A 482 -1.94 25.68 -43.31
C SER A 482 -3.24 25.41 -44.06
N ILE A 483 -3.43 26.04 -45.23
CA ILE A 483 -4.58 25.79 -46.12
C ILE A 483 -4.64 24.32 -46.59
N ALA A 484 -3.50 23.64 -46.66
CA ALA A 484 -3.42 22.24 -47.10
C ALA A 484 -3.80 21.23 -45.99
N ASP A 485 -3.90 21.68 -44.73
CA ASP A 485 -4.13 20.82 -43.58
C ASP A 485 -5.62 20.42 -43.46
N TYR A 486 -5.89 19.52 -42.52
CA TYR A 486 -7.22 19.05 -42.17
C TYR A 486 -7.50 19.24 -40.67
N ILE A 487 -8.77 19.38 -40.32
CA ILE A 487 -9.27 19.27 -38.95
C ILE A 487 -10.18 18.04 -38.88
N LEU A 488 -9.81 17.07 -38.06
CA LEU A 488 -10.56 15.84 -37.84
C LEU A 488 -11.41 15.98 -36.57
N ILE A 489 -12.70 15.71 -36.67
CA ILE A 489 -13.63 15.66 -35.54
C ILE A 489 -14.14 14.23 -35.43
N CYS A 490 -13.89 13.54 -34.31
CA CYS A 490 -14.35 12.17 -34.15
C CYS A 490 -15.87 12.13 -33.96
N GLY A 491 -16.58 11.11 -34.47
CA GLY A 491 -18.04 11.07 -34.47
C GLY A 491 -18.68 10.39 -33.26
N SER A 492 -18.69 11.01 -32.08
CA SER A 492 -19.51 10.61 -30.91
C SER A 492 -19.74 11.80 -30.00
N HIS A 493 -20.72 11.72 -29.09
CA HIS A 493 -20.76 12.69 -27.98
C HIS A 493 -19.42 12.56 -27.22
N ASP A 494 -18.84 13.69 -26.80
CA ASP A 494 -17.52 13.80 -26.12
C ASP A 494 -16.26 13.59 -26.98
N THR A 495 -16.26 14.04 -28.25
CA THR A 495 -15.18 13.68 -29.19
C THR A 495 -14.05 14.69 -29.38
N LEU A 496 -12.84 14.14 -29.32
CA LEU A 496 -11.59 14.86 -29.57
C LEU A 496 -11.56 15.40 -31.01
N ALA A 497 -11.07 16.63 -31.14
CA ALA A 497 -10.73 17.21 -32.43
C ALA A 497 -9.20 17.22 -32.60
N PHE A 498 -8.75 16.87 -33.80
CA PHE A 498 -7.34 16.81 -34.15
C PHE A 498 -7.05 17.74 -35.31
N ILE A 499 -5.81 18.22 -35.35
CA ILE A 499 -5.21 18.81 -36.54
C ILE A 499 -4.45 17.71 -37.25
N ALA A 500 -4.66 17.56 -38.54
CA ALA A 500 -4.04 16.55 -39.38
C ALA A 500 -3.33 17.16 -40.58
N ASN A 501 -2.23 16.54 -40.98
CA ASN A 501 -1.46 16.91 -42.15
C ASN A 501 -2.20 16.55 -43.45
N PRO A 502 -1.73 17.01 -44.63
CA PRO A 502 -2.34 16.65 -45.92
C PRO A 502 -2.37 15.14 -46.22
N ASP A 503 -1.45 14.38 -45.62
CA ASP A 503 -1.39 12.92 -45.70
C ASP A 503 -2.27 12.21 -44.65
N GLN A 504 -3.10 12.98 -43.93
CA GLN A 504 -4.01 12.53 -42.87
C GLN A 504 -3.32 11.98 -41.61
N THR A 505 -2.01 12.16 -41.47
CA THR A 505 -1.33 11.89 -40.18
C THR A 505 -1.75 12.93 -39.15
N LEU A 506 -2.00 12.48 -37.91
CA LEU A 506 -2.40 13.37 -36.82
C LEU A 506 -1.18 14.17 -36.33
N ARG A 507 -1.29 15.49 -36.33
CA ARG A 507 -0.23 16.38 -35.85
C ARG A 507 -0.39 16.72 -34.38
N GLY A 508 -1.62 16.75 -33.89
CA GLY A 508 -1.94 17.05 -32.51
C GLY A 508 -3.42 17.34 -32.32
N LEU A 509 -3.79 17.65 -31.09
CA LEU A 509 -5.16 17.99 -30.70
C LEU A 509 -5.47 19.46 -31.00
N LEU A 510 -6.75 19.78 -31.20
CA LEU A 510 -7.22 21.16 -31.30
C LEU A 510 -7.15 21.81 -29.90
N PRO A 511 -6.56 23.00 -29.73
CA PRO A 511 -6.44 23.66 -28.43
C PRO A 511 -7.79 24.05 -27.83
N ARG A 512 -7.74 24.33 -26.53
CA ARG A 512 -8.87 24.82 -25.73
C ARG A 512 -9.32 26.22 -26.15
N VAL A 513 -10.60 26.55 -25.97
CA VAL A 513 -11.10 27.94 -25.94
C VAL A 513 -11.27 28.40 -24.49
N GLU A 514 -10.59 29.47 -24.10
CA GLU A 514 -10.91 30.19 -22.87
C GLU A 514 -11.91 31.31 -23.18
N THR A 515 -13.16 31.18 -22.73
CA THR A 515 -14.15 32.28 -22.84
C THR A 515 -14.47 32.88 -21.46
N PRO A 516 -14.84 34.16 -21.36
CA PRO A 516 -15.20 34.80 -20.09
C PRO A 516 -16.41 34.15 -19.37
N SER A 517 -17.30 33.50 -20.12
CA SER A 517 -18.53 32.87 -19.63
C SER A 517 -18.42 31.36 -19.46
N SER A 518 -17.36 30.73 -19.96
CA SER A 518 -17.11 29.29 -19.80
C SER A 518 -15.63 28.94 -19.98
N VAL A 519 -15.16 28.04 -19.12
CA VAL A 519 -13.81 27.49 -19.15
C VAL A 519 -13.95 26.06 -19.69
N GLY A 520 -14.30 25.94 -20.98
CA GLY A 520 -14.71 24.69 -21.64
C GLY A 520 -13.62 24.05 -22.50
N TRP A 521 -13.72 22.74 -22.73
CA TRP A 521 -12.82 21.95 -23.57
C TRP A 521 -13.49 21.59 -24.89
N THR A 522 -12.69 21.41 -25.93
CA THR A 522 -13.10 21.14 -27.30
C THR A 522 -13.13 19.65 -27.57
N THR A 523 -13.94 18.97 -26.77
CA THR A 523 -14.24 17.53 -26.88
C THR A 523 -15.76 17.35 -26.94
N GLY A 524 -16.33 17.38 -28.15
CA GLY A 524 -17.78 17.28 -28.37
C GLY A 524 -18.65 18.09 -27.39
N TYR A 525 -19.78 17.51 -26.98
CA TYR A 525 -20.76 18.09 -26.05
C TYR A 525 -20.45 17.85 -24.55
N GLY A 526 -19.26 17.36 -24.21
CA GLY A 526 -18.75 17.28 -22.83
C GLY A 526 -18.18 18.62 -22.34
N GLY A 527 -17.98 19.57 -23.25
CA GLY A 527 -17.87 21.00 -22.98
C GLY A 527 -19.23 21.71 -23.02
N THR A 528 -19.22 23.05 -23.09
CA THR A 528 -20.44 23.87 -23.12
C THR A 528 -21.28 23.74 -24.41
N GLY A 529 -20.77 23.05 -25.45
CA GLY A 529 -21.51 22.60 -26.62
C GLY A 529 -20.71 22.65 -27.94
N PRO A 530 -21.34 22.36 -29.09
CA PRO A 530 -20.72 22.32 -30.42
C PRO A 530 -20.28 23.71 -30.89
N VAL A 531 -20.81 24.76 -30.26
CA VAL A 531 -20.42 26.15 -30.50
C VAL A 531 -18.97 26.38 -30.07
N ASP A 532 -18.53 25.78 -28.96
CA ASP A 532 -17.15 25.94 -28.50
C ASP A 532 -16.15 25.23 -29.41
N LEU A 533 -16.57 24.11 -30.02
CA LEU A 533 -15.77 23.44 -31.05
C LEU A 533 -15.64 24.31 -32.31
N VAL A 534 -16.72 24.96 -32.75
CA VAL A 534 -16.66 25.95 -33.84
C VAL A 534 -15.70 27.08 -33.47
N ASP A 535 -15.76 27.59 -32.24
CA ASP A 535 -14.93 28.69 -31.77
C ASP A 535 -13.45 28.29 -31.70
N ALA A 536 -13.11 27.07 -31.25
CA ALA A 536 -11.72 26.61 -31.28
C ALA A 536 -11.18 26.46 -32.69
N VAL A 537 -11.97 25.93 -33.62
CA VAL A 537 -11.58 25.85 -35.02
C VAL A 537 -11.32 27.27 -35.55
N CYS A 538 -12.20 28.22 -35.27
CA CYS A 538 -12.03 29.61 -35.69
C CYS A 538 -10.78 30.25 -35.05
N ASN A 539 -10.52 30.01 -33.76
CA ASN A 539 -9.37 30.55 -33.05
C ASN A 539 -8.06 30.01 -33.61
N VAL A 540 -7.97 28.70 -33.83
CA VAL A 540 -6.78 28.06 -34.42
C VAL A 540 -6.47 28.63 -35.81
N LEU A 541 -7.49 28.74 -36.67
CA LEU A 541 -7.33 29.30 -38.01
C LEU A 541 -6.89 30.78 -37.94
N THR A 542 -7.50 31.57 -37.06
CA THR A 542 -7.17 32.99 -36.87
C THR A 542 -5.75 33.17 -36.34
N SER A 543 -5.35 32.40 -35.33
CA SER A 543 -3.98 32.40 -34.79
C SER A 543 -2.94 31.97 -35.81
N SER A 544 -3.35 31.20 -36.82
CA SER A 544 -2.51 30.79 -37.95
C SER A 544 -2.49 31.81 -39.10
N GLY A 545 -3.13 32.97 -38.94
CA GLY A 545 -3.21 34.02 -39.96
C GLY A 545 -4.25 33.77 -41.07
N LEU A 546 -5.11 32.76 -40.91
CA LEU A 546 -6.18 32.43 -41.84
C LEU A 546 -7.48 33.13 -41.45
N ARG A 547 -8.33 33.44 -42.44
CA ARG A 547 -9.65 34.05 -42.20
C ARG A 547 -10.73 32.96 -42.16
N PRO A 548 -11.19 32.50 -40.99
CA PRO A 548 -12.19 31.43 -40.92
C PRO A 548 -13.52 31.86 -41.55
N ASN A 549 -14.18 30.94 -42.26
CA ASN A 549 -15.57 31.06 -42.64
C ASN A 549 -16.43 30.36 -41.58
N THR A 550 -16.80 31.11 -40.53
CA THR A 550 -17.55 30.60 -39.38
C THR A 550 -18.86 29.90 -39.78
N GLN A 551 -19.52 30.33 -40.86
CA GLN A 551 -20.76 29.69 -41.33
C GLN A 551 -20.49 28.32 -41.94
N GLN A 552 -19.43 28.17 -42.73
CA GLN A 552 -19.02 26.87 -43.29
C GLN A 552 -18.58 25.91 -42.18
N ILE A 553 -17.80 26.39 -41.20
CA ILE A 553 -17.38 25.61 -40.03
C ILE A 553 -18.61 25.15 -39.23
N ARG A 554 -19.56 26.07 -38.95
CA ARG A 554 -20.80 25.75 -38.26
C ARG A 554 -21.64 24.71 -39.01
N ASN A 555 -21.77 24.86 -40.34
CA ASN A 555 -22.49 23.92 -41.19
C ASN A 555 -21.76 22.58 -41.36
N ALA A 556 -20.49 22.49 -41.01
CA ALA A 556 -19.77 21.23 -41.00
C ALA A 556 -19.92 20.49 -39.66
N ILE A 557 -20.02 21.24 -38.56
CA ILE A 557 -19.98 20.69 -37.18
C ILE A 557 -21.38 20.43 -36.62
N ILE A 558 -22.34 21.32 -36.89
CA ILE A 558 -23.67 21.32 -36.24
C ILE A 558 -24.77 20.49 -36.95
N PRO A 559 -24.72 20.13 -38.26
CA PRO A 559 -25.92 19.62 -38.92
C PRO A 559 -25.87 18.13 -39.29
N ASN A 560 -25.68 17.21 -38.33
CA ASN A 560 -26.05 15.81 -38.52
C ASN A 560 -26.57 15.20 -37.21
N SER A 561 -27.76 14.63 -37.25
CA SER A 561 -28.39 13.89 -36.15
C SER A 561 -27.70 12.55 -35.85
N THR A 562 -26.59 12.26 -36.51
CA THR A 562 -25.76 11.08 -36.32
C THR A 562 -24.33 11.48 -35.95
N PRO A 563 -23.71 10.78 -35.00
CA PRO A 563 -22.33 10.99 -34.62
C PRO A 563 -21.42 10.36 -35.70
N GLU A 564 -21.00 11.15 -36.68
CA GLU A 564 -20.07 10.73 -37.74
C GLU A 564 -18.73 11.46 -37.62
N THR A 565 -17.63 10.75 -37.89
CA THR A 565 -16.29 11.33 -37.93
C THR A 565 -16.18 12.25 -39.15
N VAL A 566 -15.84 13.51 -38.94
CA VAL A 566 -15.80 14.54 -39.98
C VAL A 566 -14.36 15.00 -40.23
N TRP A 567 -13.95 14.99 -41.50
CA TRP A 567 -12.70 15.59 -41.96
C TRP A 567 -12.99 16.93 -42.63
N LEU A 568 -12.51 18.02 -42.03
CA LEU A 568 -12.64 19.37 -42.57
C LEU A 568 -11.35 19.78 -43.24
N LYS A 569 -11.36 19.91 -44.56
CA LYS A 569 -10.23 20.47 -45.28
C LYS A 569 -10.16 21.97 -45.02
N VAL A 570 -9.01 22.49 -44.60
CA VAL A 570 -8.88 23.90 -44.19
C VAL A 570 -9.24 24.85 -45.34
N GLU A 571 -8.89 24.50 -46.59
CA GLU A 571 -9.24 25.29 -47.77
C GLU A 571 -10.74 25.53 -47.97
N ASP A 572 -11.59 24.62 -47.46
CA ASP A 572 -13.05 24.67 -47.64
C ASP A 572 -13.75 25.48 -46.56
N ILE A 573 -13.05 25.82 -45.48
CA ILE A 573 -13.58 26.49 -44.28
C ILE A 573 -12.93 27.83 -44.00
N VAL A 574 -12.12 28.35 -44.94
CA VAL A 574 -11.52 29.69 -44.89
C VAL A 574 -12.03 30.55 -46.04
N ASN A 575 -12.15 31.87 -45.81
CA ASN A 575 -12.49 32.82 -46.87
C ASN A 575 -11.26 33.04 -47.77
N ARG A 576 -11.47 32.94 -49.08
CA ARG A 576 -10.46 33.26 -50.10
C ARG A 576 -10.16 34.75 -50.19
#